data_AF-A0A8T3T7P2-F1
#
_entry.id   AF-A0A8T3T7P2-F1
#
_cell.length_a   1.000
_cell.length_b   1.000
_cell.length_c   1.000
_cell.angle_alpha   90.00
_cell.angle_beta   90.00
_cell.angle_gamma   90.00
#
_symmetry.space_group_name_H-M   'P 1'
#
loop_
_entity.id
_entity.type
_entity.pdbx_description
1 polymer ?
#
loop_
_entity_poly.entity_id
_entity_poly.type
_entity_poly.pdbx_seq_one_letter_code
_entity_poly.pdbx_strand_id
1 'polypeptide(L)'
;MFELRKDPTTGWWVAVVVDREFERSRFSRPAEKLPDGSPGSACANCAAPGGEGVRVRMLKPQAFSVAGTERDAREAGLDDRPPALGLVGDVGSWQTIVAPHGHHGPLADESSSVVVEMLGLARDAINRVK
;
A
#
# COMPACT_ATOMS: atom_id res chain seq x y z
N MET A 1 -5.65 -33.69 -7.16
CA MET A 1 -4.38 -33.57 -7.90
C MET A 1 -4.01 -32.10 -7.89
N PHE A 2 -2.79 -31.78 -7.46
CA PHE A 2 -2.28 -30.42 -7.46
C PHE A 2 -0.99 -30.34 -8.28
N GLU A 3 -0.71 -29.16 -8.81
CA GLU A 3 0.53 -28.82 -9.51
C GLU A 3 1.29 -27.79 -8.66
N LEU A 4 2.62 -27.89 -8.61
CA LEU A 4 3.48 -26.86 -8.03
C LEU A 4 4.08 -26.01 -9.13
N ARG A 5 3.90 -24.68 -9.04
CA ARG A 5 4.47 -23.71 -9.98
C ARG A 5 5.40 -22.77 -9.24
N LYS A 6 6.60 -22.54 -9.78
CA LYS A 6 7.53 -21.56 -9.24
C LYS A 6 7.19 -20.18 -9.83
N ASP A 7 6.86 -19.23 -8.97
CA ASP A 7 6.65 -17.85 -9.39
C ASP A 7 7.99 -17.11 -9.46
N PRO A 8 8.41 -16.60 -10.62
CA PRO A 8 9.69 -15.91 -10.76
C PRO A 8 9.72 -14.54 -10.06
N THR A 9 8.56 -13.90 -9.83
CA THR A 9 8.51 -12.58 -9.19
C THR A 9 8.76 -12.67 -7.69
N THR A 10 8.10 -13.61 -7.01
CA THR A 10 8.28 -13.82 -5.56
C THR A 10 9.41 -14.81 -5.24
N GLY A 11 9.69 -15.75 -6.14
CA GLY A 11 10.62 -16.87 -5.93
C GLY A 11 9.99 -18.08 -5.22
N TRP A 12 8.70 -18.01 -4.87
CA TRP A 12 8.01 -19.03 -4.07
C TRP A 12 7.35 -20.09 -4.95
N TRP A 13 7.12 -21.27 -4.37
CA TRP A 13 6.29 -22.29 -4.97
C TRP A 13 4.83 -22.08 -4.60
N VAL A 14 3.95 -22.09 -5.60
CA VAL A 14 2.50 -21.99 -5.44
C VAL A 14 1.88 -23.34 -5.77
N ALA A 15 1.08 -23.88 -4.84
CA ALA A 15 0.29 -25.07 -5.06
C ALA A 15 -1.06 -24.73 -5.70
N VAL A 16 -1.33 -25.30 -6.87
CA VAL A 16 -2.58 -25.09 -7.62
C VAL A 16 -3.36 -26.41 -7.64
N VAL A 17 -4.56 -26.41 -7.08
CA VAL A 17 -5.47 -27.58 -7.13
C VAL A 17 -6.12 -27.59 -8.52
N VAL A 18 -5.89 -28.65 -9.30
CA VAL A 18 -6.32 -28.73 -10.73
C VAL A 18 -7.50 -29.66 -10.97
N ASP A 19 -7.84 -30.51 -9.99
CA ASP A 19 -8.94 -31.48 -10.08
C ASP A 19 -10.25 -31.00 -9.44
N ARG A 20 -10.34 -29.71 -9.13
CA ARG A 20 -11.53 -29.11 -8.54
C ARG A 20 -11.91 -27.85 -9.31
N GLU A 21 -13.17 -27.74 -9.68
CA GLU A 21 -13.72 -26.51 -10.24
C GLU A 21 -13.62 -25.35 -9.24
N PHE A 22 -13.30 -24.17 -9.75
CA PHE A 22 -13.19 -22.98 -8.94
C PHE A 22 -14.57 -22.50 -8.45
N GLU A 23 -14.82 -22.67 -7.15
CA GLU A 23 -16.08 -22.30 -6.50
C GLU A 23 -16.12 -20.79 -6.18
N ARG A 24 -16.48 -19.97 -7.18
CA ARG A 24 -16.50 -18.49 -7.10
C ARG A 24 -17.24 -17.94 -5.88
N SER A 25 -18.33 -18.59 -5.46
CA SER A 25 -19.17 -18.17 -4.34
C SER A 25 -18.44 -18.12 -3.00
N ARG A 26 -17.36 -18.89 -2.82
CA ARG A 26 -16.54 -18.86 -1.60
C ARG A 26 -15.74 -17.57 -1.43
N PHE A 27 -15.56 -16.83 -2.52
CA PHE A 27 -14.73 -15.62 -2.56
C PHE A 27 -15.55 -14.36 -2.90
N SER A 28 -16.88 -14.48 -3.00
CA SER A 28 -17.75 -13.40 -3.49
C SER A 28 -18.35 -12.54 -2.38
N ARG A 29 -17.80 -12.53 -1.17
CA ARG A 29 -18.34 -11.69 -0.09
C ARG A 29 -18.03 -10.22 -0.42
N PRO A 30 -19.03 -9.40 -0.81
CA PRO A 30 -18.77 -8.00 -1.10
C PRO A 30 -18.36 -7.30 0.20
N ALA A 31 -17.42 -6.37 0.10
CA ALA A 31 -17.16 -5.45 1.20
C ALA A 31 -18.43 -4.61 1.46
N GLU A 32 -18.71 -4.35 2.74
CA GLU A 32 -19.78 -3.42 3.10
C GLU A 32 -19.41 -2.02 2.60
N LYS A 33 -20.35 -1.35 1.92
CA LYS A 33 -20.16 0.05 1.56
C LYS A 33 -20.25 0.88 2.83
N LEU A 34 -19.19 1.62 3.14
CA LEU A 34 -19.29 2.69 4.11
C LEU A 34 -20.24 3.75 3.54
N PRO A 35 -21.25 4.22 4.30
CA PRO A 35 -22.16 5.24 3.81
C PRO A 35 -21.38 6.50 3.45
N ASP A 36 -21.58 7.00 2.23
CA ASP A 36 -21.13 8.33 1.84
C ASP A 36 -21.79 9.36 2.76
N GLY A 37 -21.00 9.98 3.63
CA GLY A 37 -21.51 11.02 4.52
C GLY A 37 -22.58 10.52 5.50
N SER A 38 -22.29 9.46 6.26
CA SER A 38 -23.04 9.17 7.50
C SER A 38 -23.27 10.49 8.26
N PRO A 39 -24.51 10.86 8.64
CA PRO A 39 -24.76 12.10 9.37
C PRO A 39 -23.91 12.12 10.64
N GLY A 40 -22.89 12.99 10.69
CA GLY A 40 -21.95 13.10 11.80
C GLY A 40 -20.51 12.64 11.57
N SER A 41 -20.14 12.09 10.40
CA SER A 41 -18.72 11.82 10.08
C SER A 41 -18.28 12.52 8.79
N ALA A 42 -17.64 13.69 8.92
CA ALA A 42 -17.01 14.36 7.79
C ALA A 42 -15.86 13.49 7.24
N CYS A 43 -15.87 13.22 5.93
CA CYS A 43 -14.76 12.51 5.27
C CYS A 43 -13.47 13.32 5.45
N ALA A 44 -12.50 12.75 6.19
CA ALA A 44 -11.24 13.44 6.50
C ALA A 44 -10.43 13.79 5.24
N ASN A 45 -10.65 13.07 4.13
CA ASN A 45 -10.00 13.27 2.84
C ASN A 45 -10.66 14.37 2.00
N CYS A 46 -11.94 14.67 2.25
CA CYS A 46 -12.61 15.84 1.71
C CYS A 46 -12.23 17.11 2.49
N ALA A 47 -12.08 17.00 3.81
CA ALA A 47 -11.70 18.13 4.65
C ALA A 47 -10.22 18.55 4.48
N ALA A 48 -9.32 17.60 4.27
CA ALA A 48 -7.90 17.85 4.08
C ALA A 48 -7.23 16.73 3.25
N PRO A 49 -6.26 17.04 2.38
CA PRO A 49 -5.58 18.33 2.21
C PRO A 49 -6.41 19.30 1.35
N GLY A 50 -6.22 20.61 1.55
CA GLY A 50 -6.87 21.62 0.71
C GLY A 50 -6.35 21.62 -0.73
N GLY A 51 -7.10 22.24 -1.64
CA GLY A 51 -6.80 22.33 -3.06
C GLY A 51 -7.81 21.58 -3.92
N GLU A 52 -7.75 21.81 -5.23
CA GLU A 52 -8.54 21.12 -6.25
C GLU A 52 -7.75 19.93 -6.84
N GLY A 53 -8.42 19.01 -7.54
CA GLY A 53 -7.75 17.91 -8.25
C GLY A 53 -7.21 16.81 -7.34
N VAL A 54 -6.24 16.02 -7.79
CA VAL A 54 -5.64 14.96 -6.97
C VAL A 54 -4.57 15.56 -6.05
N ARG A 55 -4.55 15.13 -4.78
CA ARG A 55 -3.73 15.77 -3.74
C ARG A 55 -2.91 14.76 -2.97
N VAL A 56 -1.76 15.18 -2.43
CA VAL A 56 -0.94 14.36 -1.52
C VAL A 56 -1.09 14.88 -0.09
N ARG A 57 -1.36 13.98 0.85
CA ARG A 57 -1.38 14.26 2.28
C ARG A 57 -0.26 13.50 2.98
N MET A 58 0.62 14.22 3.65
CA MET A 58 1.56 13.61 4.60
C MET A 58 0.78 13.15 5.84
N LEU A 59 0.86 11.87 6.18
CA LEU A 59 0.25 11.32 7.39
C LEU A 59 1.22 11.34 8.55
N LYS A 60 2.44 10.83 8.34
CA LYS A 60 3.49 10.79 9.36
C LYS A 60 4.87 10.84 8.70
N PRO A 61 5.64 11.93 8.90
CA PRO A 61 7.06 11.90 8.56
C PRO A 61 7.76 10.93 9.52
N GLN A 62 8.83 10.28 9.06
CA GLN A 62 9.63 9.41 9.91
C GLN A 62 8.81 8.31 10.62
N ALA A 63 7.89 7.68 9.88
CA ALA A 63 6.89 6.77 10.40
C ALA A 63 7.47 5.45 10.94
N PHE A 64 8.55 4.96 10.33
CA PHE A 64 9.25 3.72 10.70
C PHE A 64 10.73 3.83 10.37
N SER A 65 11.56 3.07 11.07
CA SER A 65 12.93 2.78 10.67
C SER A 65 12.98 1.39 10.02
N VAL A 66 13.76 1.26 8.96
CA VAL A 66 14.07 -0.06 8.39
C VAL A 66 15.06 -0.75 9.33
N ALA A 67 14.67 -1.92 9.84
CA ALA A 67 15.63 -2.84 10.42
C ALA A 67 16.35 -3.54 9.25
N GLY A 68 17.67 -3.37 9.15
CA GLY A 68 18.48 -4.09 8.18
C GLY A 68 18.39 -5.61 8.36
N THR A 69 18.94 -6.38 7.42
CA THR A 69 18.99 -7.83 7.56
C THR A 69 19.98 -8.25 8.65
N GLU A 70 19.85 -9.47 9.19
CA GLU A 70 20.83 -10.05 10.13
C GLU A 70 22.25 -10.06 9.55
N ARG A 71 22.36 -10.15 8.22
CA ARG A 71 23.62 -10.07 7.50
C ARG A 71 24.21 -8.66 7.54
N ASP A 72 23.40 -7.63 7.33
CA ASP A 72 23.83 -6.23 7.39
C ASP A 72 24.28 -5.85 8.81
N ALA A 73 23.58 -6.36 9.83
CA ALA A 73 23.95 -6.18 11.23
C ALA A 73 25.33 -6.81 11.57
N ARG A 74 25.62 -7.98 11.00
CA ARG A 74 26.91 -8.68 11.16
C ARG A 74 28.04 -7.97 10.43
N GLU A 75 27.80 -7.50 9.20
CA GLU A 75 28.77 -6.75 8.41
C GLU A 75 29.11 -5.39 9.05
N ALA A 76 28.18 -4.78 9.80
CA ALA A 76 28.37 -3.54 10.54
C ALA A 76 29.15 -3.69 11.88
N GLY A 77 29.54 -4.90 12.28
CA GLY A 77 30.35 -5.13 13.49
C GLY A 77 29.63 -4.88 14.82
N LEU A 78 28.30 -5.03 14.86
CA LEU A 78 27.51 -4.89 16.08
C LEU A 78 27.56 -6.20 16.91
N ASP A 79 28.03 -6.08 18.15
CA ASP A 79 28.28 -7.13 19.15
C ASP A 79 27.04 -8.03 19.46
N ASP A 80 27.29 -9.28 19.86
CA ASP A 80 26.40 -10.48 20.01
C ASP A 80 25.21 -10.35 20.99
N ARG A 81 24.76 -9.12 21.28
CA ARG A 81 23.51 -8.89 21.99
C ARG A 81 22.33 -9.26 21.09
N PRO A 82 21.25 -9.87 21.63
CA PRO A 82 20.00 -10.04 20.90
C PRO A 82 19.64 -8.69 20.27
N PRO A 83 19.37 -8.61 18.96
CA PRO A 83 19.18 -7.33 18.30
C PRO A 83 17.99 -6.62 18.96
N ALA A 84 18.27 -5.56 19.70
CA ALA A 84 17.29 -4.52 19.89
C ALA A 84 16.95 -4.03 18.48
N LEU A 85 15.70 -4.18 18.06
CA LEU A 85 15.20 -3.79 16.74
C LEU A 85 15.58 -2.32 16.45
N GLY A 86 16.67 -2.12 15.72
CA GLY A 86 17.23 -0.81 15.34
C GLY A 86 18.76 -0.91 15.28
N LEU A 87 19.45 -0.59 14.21
CA LEU A 87 19.22 0.46 13.22
C LEU A 87 20.03 0.13 11.95
N VAL A 88 19.41 0.29 10.77
CA VAL A 88 20.12 0.72 9.57
C VAL A 88 19.27 1.79 8.88
N GLY A 89 19.69 3.05 9.05
CA GLY A 89 19.66 4.13 8.05
C GLY A 89 18.35 4.70 7.54
N ASP A 90 17.34 3.88 7.22
CA ASP A 90 16.24 4.36 6.38
C ASP A 90 15.00 4.60 7.20
N VAL A 91 14.74 5.89 7.47
CA VAL A 91 13.49 6.31 8.08
C VAL A 91 12.46 6.56 6.99
N GLY A 92 11.42 5.73 6.92
CA GLY A 92 10.34 5.86 5.95
C GLY A 92 9.28 6.89 6.38
N SER A 93 8.43 7.31 5.47
CA SER A 93 7.27 8.17 5.77
C SER A 93 5.98 7.57 5.22
N TRP A 94 4.84 7.99 5.76
CA TRP A 94 3.53 7.61 5.25
C TRP A 94 2.85 8.81 4.60
N GLN A 95 2.43 8.62 3.35
CA GLN A 95 1.66 9.59 2.58
C GLN A 95 0.45 8.91 1.96
N THR A 96 -0.62 9.68 1.74
CA THR A 96 -1.78 9.25 0.96
C THR A 96 -1.98 10.15 -0.24
N ILE A 97 -2.25 9.54 -1.39
CA ILE A 97 -2.74 10.24 -2.59
C ILE A 97 -4.27 10.20 -2.53
N VAL A 98 -4.89 11.37 -2.56
CA VAL A 98 -6.30 11.58 -2.32
C VAL A 98 -6.95 12.07 -3.62
N ALA A 99 -8.04 11.42 -4.03
CA ALA A 99 -8.83 11.82 -5.19
C ALA A 99 -9.45 13.23 -5.04
N PRO A 100 -9.99 13.83 -6.12
CA PRO A 100 -10.67 15.12 -6.04
C PRO A 100 -11.83 15.09 -5.02
N HIS A 101 -12.20 16.28 -4.53
CA HIS A 101 -13.24 16.40 -3.51
C HIS A 101 -14.57 15.77 -3.99
N GLY A 102 -15.19 14.94 -3.15
CA GLY A 102 -16.46 14.28 -3.47
C GLY A 102 -16.34 13.01 -4.33
N HIS A 103 -15.13 12.62 -4.73
CA HIS A 103 -14.89 11.38 -5.46
C HIS A 103 -14.77 10.19 -4.47
N HIS A 104 -15.92 9.65 -4.05
CA HIS A 104 -16.00 8.49 -3.15
C HIS A 104 -16.33 7.18 -3.88
N GLY A 105 -16.43 7.23 -5.20
CA GLY A 105 -16.72 6.06 -6.03
C GLY A 105 -15.56 5.07 -6.09
N PRO A 106 -15.81 3.86 -6.62
CA PRO A 106 -14.74 2.93 -6.95
C PRO A 106 -13.76 3.54 -7.95
N LEU A 107 -12.46 3.30 -7.78
CA LEU A 107 -11.43 3.76 -8.72
C LEU A 107 -11.66 3.26 -10.15
N ALA A 108 -12.34 2.13 -10.32
CA ALA A 108 -12.69 1.57 -11.63
C ALA A 108 -13.72 2.41 -12.40
N ASP A 109 -14.52 3.21 -11.70
CA ASP A 109 -15.56 4.07 -12.27
C ASP A 109 -15.06 5.53 -12.43
N GLU A 110 -13.83 5.82 -12.00
CA GLU A 110 -13.23 7.15 -12.09
C GLU A 110 -12.78 7.51 -13.51
N SER A 111 -12.72 8.81 -13.78
CA SER A 111 -12.20 9.30 -15.06
C SER A 111 -10.71 8.94 -15.23
N SER A 112 -10.31 8.56 -16.44
CA SER A 112 -8.90 8.22 -16.72
C SER A 112 -7.95 9.38 -16.42
N SER A 113 -8.40 10.63 -16.57
CA SER A 113 -7.62 11.83 -16.21
C SER A 113 -7.26 11.85 -14.72
N VAL A 114 -8.22 11.57 -13.84
CA VAL A 114 -7.98 11.51 -12.39
C VAL A 114 -7.02 10.36 -12.06
N VAL A 115 -7.22 9.19 -12.65
CA VAL A 115 -6.36 8.02 -12.41
C VAL A 115 -4.92 8.29 -12.87
N VAL A 116 -4.73 8.91 -14.04
CA VAL A 116 -3.41 9.28 -14.56
C VAL A 116 -2.71 10.29 -13.65
N GLU A 117 -3.44 11.29 -13.14
CA GLU A 117 -2.90 12.26 -12.18
C GLU A 117 -2.46 11.58 -10.87
N MET A 118 -3.27 10.66 -10.33
CA MET A 118 -2.92 9.85 -9.16
C MET A 118 -1.64 9.03 -9.38
N LEU A 119 -1.52 8.35 -10.54
CA LEU A 119 -0.33 7.57 -10.89
C LEU A 119 0.91 8.46 -11.09
N GLY A 120 0.72 9.66 -11.66
CA GLY A 120 1.76 10.67 -11.80
C GLY A 120 2.35 11.06 -10.45
N LEU A 121 1.48 11.36 -9.46
CA LEU A 121 1.92 11.68 -8.11
C LEU A 121 2.63 10.51 -7.41
N ALA A 122 2.19 9.27 -7.64
CA ALA A 122 2.88 8.08 -7.10
C ALA A 122 4.29 7.94 -7.69
N ARG A 123 4.43 8.10 -9.01
CA ARG A 123 5.74 8.08 -9.69
C ARG A 123 6.65 9.19 -9.15
N ASP A 124 6.12 10.40 -9.01
CA ASP A 124 6.89 11.55 -8.55
C ASP A 124 7.33 11.37 -7.09
N ALA A 125 6.49 10.78 -6.24
CA ALA A 125 6.87 10.42 -4.87
C ALA A 125 8.01 9.40 -4.82
N ILE A 126 7.96 8.35 -5.65
CA ILE A 126 9.03 7.35 -5.75
C ILE A 126 10.35 7.99 -6.20
N ASN A 127 10.28 8.92 -7.17
CA ASN A 127 11.48 9.57 -7.72
C ASN A 127 12.10 10.61 -6.78
N ARG A 128 11.37 11.12 -5.77
CA ARG A 128 11.92 12.03 -4.76
C ARG A 128 12.79 11.34 -3.70
N VAL A 129 12.72 10.00 -3.60
CA VAL A 129 13.43 9.19 -2.58
C VAL A 129 14.77 8.64 -3.13
N LYS A 130 15.24 9.15 -4.28
CA LYS A 130 16.57 8.87 -4.84
C LYS A 130 17.52 10.01 -4.51
#